data_AF-A0A4Y4CVE2-F1
#
_entry.id   AF-A0A4Y4CVE2-F1
#
_cell.length_a   1.000
_cell.length_b   1.000
_cell.length_c   1.000
_cell.angle_alpha   90.00
_cell.angle_beta   90.00
_cell.angle_gamma   90.00
#
_symmetry.space_group_name_H-M   'P 1'
#
loop_
_entity.id
_entity.type
_entity.pdbx_description
1 polymer ?
#
loop_
_entity_poly.entity_id
_entity_poly.type
_entity_poly.pdbx_seq_one_letter_code
_entity_poly.pdbx_strand_id
1 'polypeptide(L)' 'MSKKSASTPRTPMTQGAASRIQSAEARSAGGQVSPQSFAARAQRTAAHNTTPKKP' A
#
# COMPACT_ATOMS: atom_id res chain seq x y z
N MET A 1 1.19 -30.49 -5.40
CA MET A 1 1.69 -30.07 -4.07
C MET A 1 2.21 -28.64 -4.18
N SER A 2 1.42 -27.65 -3.77
CA SER A 2 1.83 -26.23 -3.81
C SER A 2 2.80 -25.99 -2.65
N LYS A 3 4.09 -25.73 -2.95
CA LYS A 3 5.08 -25.39 -1.93
C LYS A 3 4.68 -24.06 -1.28
N LYS A 4 4.27 -24.12 -0.01
CA LYS A 4 4.05 -22.95 0.83
C LYS A 4 5.41 -22.29 1.08
N SER A 5 5.76 -21.28 0.27
CA SER A 5 6.92 -20.44 0.53
C SER A 5 6.77 -19.80 1.92
N ALA A 6 7.75 -20.03 2.79
CA ALA A 6 7.80 -19.41 4.11
C ALA A 6 7.71 -17.88 3.96
N SER A 7 6.79 -17.25 4.68
CA SER A 7 6.61 -15.80 4.63
C SER A 7 7.80 -15.12 5.31
N THR A 8 8.74 -14.59 4.53
CA THR A 8 9.73 -13.61 5.02
C THR A 8 8.98 -12.48 5.74
N PRO A 9 9.49 -11.95 6.87
CA PRO A 9 8.87 -10.82 7.56
C PRO A 9 8.63 -9.67 6.57
N ARG A 10 7.37 -9.39 6.28
CA ARG A 10 6.95 -8.32 5.38
C ARG A 10 6.90 -7.03 6.17
N THR A 11 7.61 -6.01 5.69
CA THR A 11 7.48 -4.66 6.21
C THR A 11 6.07 -4.15 5.88
N PRO A 12 5.25 -3.76 6.87
CA PRO A 12 3.92 -3.23 6.60
C PRO A 12 4.02 -1.92 5.81
N MET A 13 3.09 -1.72 4.88
CA MET A 13 2.91 -0.42 4.23
C MET A 13 2.59 0.64 5.28
N THR A 14 3.38 1.70 5.34
CA THR A 14 3.18 2.82 6.27
C THR A 14 2.45 3.97 5.59
N GLN A 15 1.80 4.82 6.38
CA GLN A 15 1.11 6.00 5.85
C GLN A 15 2.07 6.96 5.13
N GLY A 16 3.28 7.17 5.68
CA GLY A 16 4.29 8.01 5.03
C GLY A 16 4.78 7.46 3.69
N ALA A 17 4.92 6.13 3.57
CA ALA A 17 5.24 5.50 2.28
C ALA A 17 4.08 5.66 1.29
N ALA A 18 2.83 5.46 1.73
CA ALA A 18 1.65 5.63 0.90
C ALA A 18 1.51 7.07 0.38
N SER A 19 1.75 8.10 1.20
CA SER A 19 1.72 9.50 0.76
C SER A 19 2.76 9.80 -0.32
N ARG A 20 3.97 9.24 -0.21
CA ARG A 20 5.02 9.40 -1.25
C ARG A 20 4.60 8.74 -2.56
N ILE A 21 4.06 7.53 -2.50
CA ILE A 21 3.58 6.79 -3.66
C ILE A 21 2.42 7.55 -4.33
N GLN A 22 1.47 8.05 -3.54
CA GLN A 22 0.36 8.84 -4.04
C GLN A 22 0.83 10.14 -4.72
N SER A 23 1.77 10.86 -4.10
CA SER A 23 2.31 12.09 -4.67
C SER A 23 3.01 11.84 -6.01
N ALA A 24 3.79 10.76 -6.12
CA ALA A 24 4.48 10.42 -7.36
C ALA A 24 3.52 10.11 -8.52
N GLU A 25 2.47 9.33 -8.26
CA GLU A 25 1.45 9.04 -9.28
C GLU A 25 0.63 10.28 -9.64
N ALA A 26 0.17 11.05 -8.64
CA ALA A 26 -0.59 12.27 -8.88
C ALA A 26 0.20 13.28 -9.74
N ARG A 27 1.50 13.43 -9.51
CA ARG A 27 2.35 14.30 -10.34
C ARG A 27 2.42 13.85 -11.79
N SER A 28 2.36 12.54 -12.03
CA SER A 28 2.45 11.96 -13.38
C SER A 28 1.09 11.93 -14.10
N ALA A 29 -0.01 11.89 -13.34
CA ALA A 29 -1.38 11.76 -13.85
C ALA A 29 -2.22 13.04 -13.69
N GLY A 30 -1.58 14.23 -13.61
CA GLY A 30 -2.29 15.51 -13.59
C GLY A 30 -3.10 15.77 -12.31
N GLY A 31 -2.65 15.26 -11.17
CA GLY A 31 -3.30 15.37 -9.87
C GLY A 31 -4.26 14.23 -9.51
N GLN A 32 -4.44 13.26 -10.40
CA GLN A 32 -5.36 12.14 -10.22
C GLN A 32 -4.62 10.85 -9.85
N VAL A 33 -5.30 9.94 -9.16
CA VAL A 33 -4.80 8.58 -8.88
C VAL A 33 -5.86 7.60 -9.37
N SER A 34 -5.47 6.69 -10.27
CA SER A 34 -6.39 5.69 -10.80
C SER A 34 -6.75 4.64 -9.73
N PRO A 35 -8.02 4.22 -9.60
CA PRO A 35 -8.44 3.27 -8.57
C PRO A 35 -7.83 1.88 -8.73
N GLN A 36 -7.37 1.51 -9.94
CA GLN A 36 -6.66 0.26 -10.19
C GLN A 36 -5.14 0.39 -10.03
N SER A 37 -4.63 1.59 -9.76
CA SER A 37 -3.19 1.87 -9.71
C SER A 37 -2.51 1.29 -8.47
N PHE A 38 -1.18 1.29 -8.50
CA PHE A 38 -0.39 0.88 -7.36
C PHE A 38 -0.58 1.84 -6.16
N ALA A 39 -0.70 3.15 -6.39
CA ALA A 39 -0.94 4.09 -5.30
C ALA A 39 -2.27 3.84 -4.58
N ALA A 40 -3.35 3.55 -5.31
CA ALA A 40 -4.64 3.21 -4.69
C ALA A 40 -4.54 1.96 -3.80
N ARG A 41 -3.76 0.96 -4.23
CA ARG A 41 -3.48 -0.24 -3.43
C ARG A 41 -2.61 0.09 -2.21
N ALA A 42 -1.58 0.93 -2.37
CA ALA A 42 -0.70 1.35 -1.28
C ALA A 42 -1.50 2.06 -0.18
N GLN A 43 -2.37 3.01 -0.55
CA GLN A 43 -3.27 3.68 0.39
C GLN A 43 -4.19 2.70 1.12
N ARG A 44 -4.84 1.80 0.38
CA ARG A 44 -5.71 0.78 0.98
C ARG A 44 -4.96 -0.08 2.00
N THR A 45 -3.75 -0.54 1.64
CA THR A 45 -2.93 -1.33 2.56
C THR A 45 -2.47 -0.53 3.78
N ALA A 46 -2.11 0.75 3.62
CA ALA A 46 -1.75 1.61 4.74
C ALA A 46 -2.94 1.81 5.70
N ALA A 47 -4.15 2.02 5.17
CA ALA A 47 -5.38 2.13 5.96
C ALA A 47 -5.68 0.85 6.75
N HIS A 48 -5.49 -0.33 6.14
CA HIS A 48 -5.64 -1.60 6.83
C HIS A 48 -4.53 -1.87 7.87
N ASN A 49 -3.33 -1.34 7.67
CA ASN A 49 -2.24 -1.45 8.64
C ASN A 49 -2.37 -0.46 9.80
N THR A 50 -3.20 0.59 9.66
CA THR A 50 -3.50 1.55 10.75
C THR A 50 -4.66 1.14 11.64
N THR A 51 -5.45 0.13 11.27
CA THR A 51 -6.36 -0.45 12.27
C THR A 51 -5.50 -1.22 13.27
N PRO A 52 -5.39 -0.80 14.54
CA PRO A 52 -4.79 -1.66 15.54
C PRO A 52 -5.56 -2.96 15.49
N LYS A 53 -4.85 -4.07 15.26
CA LYS A 53 -5.40 -5.39 15.58
C LYS A 53 -5.70 -5.33 17.08
N LYS A 54 -6.96 -5.04 17.41
CA LYS A 54 -7.45 -5.04 18.79
C LYS A 54 -7.09 -6.43 19.36
N PRO A 55 -6.46 -6.52 20.54
CA PRO A 55 -6.08 -7.80 21.13
C PRO A 55 -7.28 -8.73 21.28
#